data_AF-A0A3E0G3X7-F1
#
_entry.id   AF-A0A3E0G3X7-F1
#
_cell.length_a   1.000
_cell.length_b   1.000
_cell.length_c   1.000
_cell.angle_alpha   90.00
_cell.angle_beta   90.00
_cell.angle_gamma   90.00
#
_symmetry.space_group_name_H-M   'P 1'
#
loop_
_entity.id
_entity.type
_entity.pdbx_description
1 polymer ?
#
loop_
_entity_poly.entity_id
_entity_poly.type
_entity_poly.pdbx_seq_one_letter_code
_entity_poly.pdbx_strand_id
1 'polypeptide(L)'
;MHEVVRHGHGEQAIAVLLPYAASGDLSAAVTLAELLANHDYCDAALAVLRPHVENGDFFAAGAVAELLIKFGRIDDLTARANAGDDFAAAALADVLVTSDRYDELVRRAEAGDSYAAAGLADLLVKHGSVEELIRRADSGDDHADQCLAELLADQGRIDELYARANTGSERCASVLAEVLARSDSYNEAIAVLRPFMAGGSVRAADHFISMLLRCEREEELDAEVAAGTPGAVHALSTATTGRDVRVSGSD
;
A
#
# COMPACT_ATOMS: atom_id res chain seq x y z
N MET A 1 4.06 12.26 -42.75
CA MET A 1 2.71 11.64 -42.88
C MET A 1 2.23 11.01 -41.58
N HIS A 2 3.03 10.20 -40.87
CA HIS A 2 2.60 9.58 -39.59
C HIS A 2 2.14 10.59 -38.53
N GLU A 3 2.78 11.75 -38.43
CA GLU A 3 2.42 12.78 -37.43
C GLU A 3 1.10 13.50 -37.76
N VAL A 4 0.87 13.85 -39.03
CA VAL A 4 -0.40 14.44 -39.50
C VAL A 4 -1.56 13.46 -39.38
N VAL A 5 -1.32 12.17 -39.66
CA VAL A 5 -2.30 11.10 -39.47
C VAL A 5 -2.59 10.91 -37.98
N ARG A 6 -1.58 10.93 -37.10
CA ARG A 6 -1.78 10.84 -35.65
C ARG A 6 -2.59 12.03 -35.09
N HIS A 7 -2.30 13.25 -35.54
CA HIS A 7 -3.05 14.45 -35.15
C HIS A 7 -4.49 14.44 -35.68
N GLY A 8 -4.71 14.00 -36.94
CA GLY A 8 -6.05 13.88 -37.51
C GLY A 8 -6.96 12.85 -36.81
N HIS A 9 -6.39 11.75 -36.30
CA HIS A 9 -7.15 10.79 -35.50
C HIS A 9 -7.43 11.31 -34.08
N GLY A 10 -6.53 12.11 -33.49
CA GLY A 10 -6.72 12.74 -32.18
C GLY A 10 -7.88 13.74 -32.19
N GLU A 11 -7.94 14.63 -33.18
CA GLU A 11 -9.05 15.60 -33.31
C GLU A 11 -10.41 14.94 -33.54
N GLN A 12 -10.44 13.87 -34.34
CA GLN A 12 -11.67 13.08 -34.55
C GLN A 12 -12.11 12.37 -33.27
N ALA A 13 -11.19 11.80 -32.50
CA ALA A 13 -11.50 11.15 -31.23
C ALA A 13 -12.04 12.16 -30.19
N ILE A 14 -11.43 13.34 -30.10
CA ILE A 14 -11.92 14.44 -29.24
C ILE A 14 -13.36 14.81 -29.63
N ALA A 15 -13.64 15.01 -30.93
CA ALA A 15 -14.97 15.38 -31.40
C ALA A 15 -16.04 14.32 -31.06
N VAL A 16 -15.67 13.04 -31.08
CA VAL A 16 -16.56 11.93 -30.70
C VAL A 16 -16.81 11.89 -29.20
N LEU A 17 -15.77 12.07 -28.38
CA LEU A 17 -15.86 11.90 -26.92
C LEU A 17 -16.50 13.10 -26.20
N LEU A 18 -16.36 14.31 -26.76
CA LEU A 18 -16.84 15.56 -26.17
C LEU A 18 -18.33 15.53 -25.77
N PRO A 19 -19.29 15.09 -26.62
CA PRO A 19 -20.70 15.01 -26.21
C PRO A 19 -20.96 14.01 -25.08
N TYR A 20 -20.23 12.89 -25.03
CA TYR A 20 -20.38 11.89 -23.97
C TYR A 20 -19.82 12.40 -22.65
N ALA A 21 -18.62 12.98 -22.65
CA ALA A 21 -18.04 13.63 -21.48
C ALA A 21 -18.96 14.75 -20.94
N ALA A 22 -19.52 15.58 -21.84
CA ALA A 22 -20.46 16.64 -21.46
C ALA A 22 -21.79 16.10 -20.88
N SER A 23 -22.15 14.85 -21.19
CA SER A 23 -23.33 14.18 -20.61
C SER A 23 -23.08 13.54 -19.24
N GLY A 24 -21.84 13.64 -18.71
CA GLY A 24 -21.44 13.07 -17.42
C GLY A 24 -20.93 11.63 -17.50
N ASP A 25 -20.53 11.15 -18.69
CA ASP A 25 -19.83 9.87 -18.81
C ASP A 25 -18.37 10.03 -18.38
N LEU A 26 -18.03 9.48 -17.21
CA LEU A 26 -16.70 9.52 -16.63
C LEU A 26 -15.64 8.86 -17.52
N SER A 27 -15.97 7.73 -18.15
CA SER A 27 -15.03 7.00 -18.99
C SER A 27 -14.67 7.82 -20.23
N ALA A 28 -15.67 8.46 -20.83
CA ALA A 28 -15.46 9.40 -21.92
C ALA A 28 -14.68 10.64 -21.48
N ALA A 29 -14.95 11.17 -20.28
CA ALA A 29 -14.25 12.33 -19.72
C ALA A 29 -12.77 12.04 -19.46
N VAL A 30 -12.44 10.90 -18.85
CA VAL A 30 -11.04 10.46 -18.61
C VAL A 30 -10.31 10.26 -19.93
N THR A 31 -10.91 9.53 -20.88
CA THR A 31 -10.29 9.31 -22.19
C THR A 31 -10.06 10.63 -22.94
N LEU A 32 -11.02 11.55 -22.87
CA LEU A 32 -10.89 12.87 -23.48
C LEU A 32 -9.79 13.70 -22.81
N ALA A 33 -9.71 13.67 -21.48
CA ALA A 33 -8.66 14.38 -20.74
C ALA A 33 -7.26 13.85 -21.06
N GLU A 34 -7.08 12.53 -21.18
CA GLU A 34 -5.81 11.93 -21.60
C GLU A 34 -5.41 12.37 -23.02
N LEU A 35 -6.35 12.37 -23.97
CA LEU A 35 -6.09 12.84 -25.33
C LEU A 35 -5.68 14.31 -25.35
N LEU A 36 -6.42 15.17 -24.64
CA LEU A 36 -6.08 16.59 -24.49
C LEU A 36 -4.70 16.78 -23.87
N ALA A 37 -4.38 16.00 -22.85
CA ALA A 37 -3.07 16.04 -22.19
C ALA A 37 -1.93 15.58 -23.09
N ASN A 38 -2.17 14.63 -24.00
CA ASN A 38 -1.18 14.20 -25.00
C ASN A 38 -0.92 15.24 -26.10
N HIS A 39 -1.77 16.25 -26.18
CA HIS A 39 -1.64 17.41 -27.06
C HIS A 39 -1.28 18.69 -26.29
N ASP A 40 -0.72 18.56 -25.08
CA ASP A 40 -0.29 19.66 -24.20
C ASP A 40 -1.42 20.63 -23.76
N TYR A 41 -2.69 20.23 -23.91
CA TYR A 41 -3.85 21.01 -23.45
C TYR A 41 -4.19 20.67 -21.99
N CYS A 42 -3.27 20.94 -21.07
CA CYS A 42 -3.42 20.64 -19.64
C CYS A 42 -4.70 21.23 -19.02
N ASP A 43 -4.93 22.54 -19.19
CA ASP A 43 -6.10 23.21 -18.60
C ASP A 43 -7.42 22.66 -19.14
N ALA A 44 -7.46 22.28 -20.42
CA ALA A 44 -8.64 21.67 -21.02
C ALA A 44 -8.86 20.26 -20.48
N ALA A 45 -7.80 19.46 -20.33
CA ALA A 45 -7.88 18.13 -19.75
C ALA A 45 -8.43 18.18 -18.30
N LEU A 46 -7.91 19.09 -17.48
CA LEU A 46 -8.40 19.30 -16.11
C LEU A 46 -9.85 19.81 -16.09
N ALA A 47 -10.22 20.71 -17.01
CA ALA A 47 -11.58 21.24 -17.09
C ALA A 47 -12.63 20.17 -17.43
N VAL A 48 -12.26 19.16 -18.22
CA VAL A 48 -13.12 18.02 -18.55
C VAL A 48 -13.42 17.16 -17.31
N LEU A 49 -12.45 16.99 -16.42
CA LEU A 49 -12.59 16.15 -15.21
C LEU A 49 -13.17 16.88 -14.01
N ARG A 50 -13.11 18.23 -13.99
CA ARG A 50 -13.55 19.04 -12.84
C ARG A 50 -14.96 18.71 -12.34
N PRO A 51 -16.00 18.58 -13.19
CA PRO A 51 -17.35 18.28 -12.70
C PRO A 51 -17.45 16.93 -11.97
N HIS A 52 -16.65 15.94 -12.37
CA HIS A 52 -16.64 14.62 -11.74
C HIS A 52 -15.96 14.68 -10.37
N VAL A 53 -14.84 15.40 -10.27
CA VAL A 53 -14.18 15.67 -8.99
C VAL A 53 -15.11 16.40 -8.03
N GLU A 54 -15.80 17.45 -8.51
CA GLU A 54 -16.74 18.24 -7.69
C GLU A 54 -17.91 17.39 -7.17
N ASN A 55 -18.27 16.32 -7.89
CA ASN A 55 -19.25 15.32 -7.47
C ASN A 55 -18.68 14.22 -6.55
N GLY A 56 -17.39 14.30 -6.19
CA GLY A 56 -16.72 13.33 -5.32
C GLY A 56 -16.28 12.04 -6.02
N ASP A 57 -16.12 12.05 -7.34
CA ASP A 57 -15.68 10.87 -8.07
C ASP A 57 -14.20 10.55 -7.80
N PHE A 58 -13.97 9.36 -7.23
CA PHE A 58 -12.65 8.86 -6.85
C PHE A 58 -11.74 8.68 -8.07
N PHE A 59 -12.23 8.09 -9.16
CA PHE A 59 -11.38 7.87 -10.35
C PHE A 59 -11.02 9.19 -11.04
N ALA A 60 -11.93 10.17 -11.05
CA ALA A 60 -11.64 11.50 -11.58
C ALA A 60 -10.57 12.22 -10.75
N ALA A 61 -10.60 12.10 -9.42
CA ALA A 61 -9.59 12.68 -8.54
C ALA A 61 -8.19 12.09 -8.82
N GLY A 62 -8.09 10.76 -8.96
CA GLY A 62 -6.86 10.08 -9.37
C GLY A 62 -6.34 10.56 -10.73
N ALA A 63 -7.20 10.61 -11.74
CA ALA A 63 -6.83 11.09 -13.08
C ALA A 63 -6.35 12.55 -13.07
N VAL A 64 -6.95 13.42 -12.24
CA VAL A 64 -6.47 14.80 -12.06
C VAL A 64 -5.08 14.83 -11.42
N ALA A 65 -4.84 14.04 -10.37
CA ALA A 65 -3.52 13.98 -9.72
C ALA A 65 -2.41 13.54 -10.70
N GLU A 66 -2.67 12.52 -11.51
CA GLU A 66 -1.74 12.06 -12.55
C GLU A 66 -1.44 13.14 -13.60
N LEU A 67 -2.47 13.85 -14.07
CA LEU A 67 -2.29 14.96 -15.00
C LEU A 67 -1.44 16.09 -14.40
N LEU A 68 -1.68 16.44 -13.13
CA LEU A 68 -0.89 17.48 -12.46
C LEU A 68 0.58 17.08 -12.35
N ILE A 69 0.88 15.81 -12.04
CA ILE A 69 2.27 15.29 -12.06
C ILE A 69 2.86 15.40 -13.46
N LYS A 70 2.15 14.90 -14.49
CA LYS A 70 2.62 14.88 -15.88
C LYS A 70 3.02 16.27 -16.38
N PHE A 71 2.28 17.31 -15.97
CA PHE A 71 2.53 18.69 -16.34
C PHE A 71 3.40 19.48 -15.34
N GLY A 72 3.90 18.83 -14.28
CA GLY A 72 4.73 19.48 -13.26
C GLY A 72 3.98 20.54 -12.43
N ARG A 73 2.66 20.48 -12.37
CA ARG A 73 1.80 21.42 -11.63
C ARG A 73 1.72 21.06 -10.15
N ILE A 74 2.88 21.06 -9.48
CA ILE A 74 3.02 20.62 -8.09
C ILE A 74 2.30 21.56 -7.12
N ASP A 75 2.20 22.85 -7.42
CA ASP A 75 1.46 23.81 -6.59
C ASP A 75 -0.04 23.50 -6.56
N ASP A 76 -0.63 23.11 -7.70
CA ASP A 76 -2.04 22.71 -7.77
C ASP A 76 -2.26 21.36 -7.10
N LEU A 77 -1.32 20.43 -7.24
CA LEU A 77 -1.36 19.15 -6.53
C LEU A 77 -1.31 19.37 -5.01
N THR A 78 -0.44 20.27 -4.56
CA THR A 78 -0.31 20.69 -3.16
C THR A 78 -1.59 21.33 -2.65
N ALA A 79 -2.20 22.24 -3.43
CA ALA A 79 -3.46 22.88 -3.04
C ALA A 79 -4.58 21.85 -2.85
N ARG A 80 -4.67 20.84 -3.73
CA ARG A 80 -5.66 19.76 -3.62
C ARG A 80 -5.40 18.85 -2.43
N ALA A 81 -4.15 18.43 -2.21
CA ALA A 81 -3.78 17.64 -1.03
C ALA A 81 -4.16 18.36 0.26
N ASN A 82 -3.89 19.68 0.34
CA ASN A 82 -4.26 20.51 1.49
C ASN A 82 -5.78 20.68 1.65
N ALA A 83 -6.56 20.49 0.57
CA ALA A 83 -8.01 20.50 0.61
C ALA A 83 -8.62 19.13 0.98
N GLY A 84 -7.79 18.11 1.27
CA GLY A 84 -8.24 16.77 1.66
C GLY A 84 -8.47 15.82 0.48
N ASP A 85 -7.86 16.09 -0.68
CA ASP A 85 -7.84 15.13 -1.79
C ASP A 85 -6.75 14.07 -1.54
N ASP A 86 -7.17 12.87 -1.14
CA ASP A 86 -6.29 11.75 -0.80
C ASP A 86 -5.39 11.32 -1.96
N PHE A 87 -5.87 11.39 -3.21
CA PHE A 87 -5.03 11.08 -4.36
C PHE A 87 -3.97 12.12 -4.59
N ALA A 88 -4.34 13.40 -4.43
CA ALA A 88 -3.38 14.47 -4.53
C ALA A 88 -2.33 14.38 -3.42
N ALA A 89 -2.72 13.99 -2.19
CA ALA A 89 -1.79 13.75 -1.08
C ALA A 89 -0.84 12.59 -1.38
N ALA A 90 -1.36 11.45 -1.84
CA ALA A 90 -0.55 10.29 -2.25
C ALA A 90 0.44 10.65 -3.37
N ALA A 91 -0.07 11.23 -4.46
CA ALA A 91 0.72 11.67 -5.60
C ALA A 91 1.79 12.69 -5.20
N LEU A 92 1.46 13.62 -4.29
CA LEU A 92 2.43 14.59 -3.79
C LEU A 92 3.51 13.92 -2.95
N ALA A 93 3.16 12.97 -2.08
CA ALA A 93 4.13 12.22 -1.31
C ALA A 93 5.15 11.53 -2.23
N ASP A 94 4.69 10.86 -3.30
CA ASP A 94 5.56 10.23 -4.30
C ASP A 94 6.51 11.24 -4.98
N VAL A 95 5.99 12.40 -5.37
CA VAL A 95 6.81 13.49 -5.94
C VAL A 95 7.86 13.97 -4.95
N LEU A 96 7.50 14.12 -3.68
CA LEU A 96 8.42 14.58 -2.64
C LEU A 96 9.50 13.53 -2.34
N VAL A 97 9.16 12.25 -2.33
CA VAL A 97 10.13 11.15 -2.15
C VAL A 97 11.11 11.09 -3.32
N THR A 98 10.60 11.11 -4.55
CA THR A 98 11.44 11.07 -5.76
C THR A 98 12.33 12.31 -5.89
N SER A 99 11.87 13.45 -5.38
CA SER A 99 12.63 14.71 -5.36
C SER A 99 13.47 14.92 -4.09
N ASP A 100 13.55 13.93 -3.20
CA ASP A 100 14.29 13.95 -1.94
C ASP A 100 13.96 15.16 -1.03
N ARG A 101 12.68 15.55 -1.00
CA ARG A 101 12.17 16.71 -0.25
C ARG A 101 11.83 16.34 1.20
N TYR A 102 12.85 15.92 1.95
CA TYR A 102 12.75 15.48 3.34
C TYR A 102 11.96 16.46 4.24
N ASP A 103 12.36 17.73 4.28
CA ASP A 103 11.75 18.72 5.16
C ASP A 103 10.25 18.93 4.89
N GLU A 104 9.82 18.79 3.62
CA GLU A 104 8.40 18.90 3.27
C GLU A 104 7.61 17.70 3.78
N LEU A 105 8.15 16.49 3.58
CA LEU A 105 7.55 15.26 4.07
C LEU A 105 7.42 15.28 5.59
N VAL A 106 8.46 15.75 6.31
CA VAL A 106 8.42 15.92 7.77
C VAL A 106 7.28 16.84 8.18
N ARG A 107 7.20 18.05 7.61
CA ARG A 107 6.15 19.02 7.98
C ARG A 107 4.75 18.48 7.72
N ARG A 108 4.55 17.76 6.62
CA ARG A 108 3.26 17.16 6.27
C ARG A 108 2.90 15.99 7.18
N ALA A 109 3.83 15.08 7.43
CA ALA A 109 3.65 13.97 8.35
C ALA A 109 3.30 14.47 9.77
N GLU A 110 4.00 15.50 10.26
CA GLU A 110 3.71 16.15 11.54
C GLU A 110 2.34 16.86 11.56
N ALA A 111 1.83 17.27 10.40
CA ALA A 111 0.48 17.81 10.24
C ALA A 111 -0.60 16.72 10.12
N GLY A 112 -0.23 15.43 10.14
CA GLY A 112 -1.14 14.29 10.07
C GLY A 112 -1.40 13.75 8.67
N ASP A 113 -0.63 14.16 7.66
CA ASP A 113 -0.68 13.57 6.32
C ASP A 113 -0.04 12.17 6.32
N SER A 114 -0.89 11.13 6.29
CA SER A 114 -0.46 9.73 6.36
C SER A 114 0.34 9.29 5.14
N TYR A 115 0.07 9.85 3.96
CA TYR A 115 0.84 9.57 2.75
C TYR A 115 2.23 10.18 2.84
N ALA A 116 2.35 11.39 3.39
CA ALA A 116 3.64 11.99 3.66
C ALA A 116 4.43 11.21 4.73
N ALA A 117 3.77 10.70 5.78
CA ALA A 117 4.41 9.83 6.77
C ALA A 117 4.97 8.55 6.14
N ALA A 118 4.19 7.90 5.27
CA ALA A 118 4.63 6.73 4.52
C ALA A 118 5.84 7.04 3.62
N GLY A 119 5.75 8.09 2.79
CA GLY A 119 6.86 8.48 1.92
C GLY A 119 8.11 8.89 2.69
N LEU A 120 7.95 9.47 3.88
CA LEU A 120 9.05 9.79 4.77
C LEU A 120 9.74 8.54 5.31
N ALA A 121 8.98 7.52 5.71
CA ALA A 121 9.54 6.23 6.12
C ALA A 121 10.34 5.58 4.98
N ASP A 122 9.81 5.58 3.75
CA ASP A 122 10.51 5.05 2.57
C ASP A 122 11.84 5.78 2.30
N LEU A 123 11.82 7.10 2.41
CA LEU A 123 13.02 7.92 2.20
C LEU A 123 14.05 7.72 3.32
N LEU A 124 13.62 7.49 4.56
CA LEU A 124 14.51 7.11 5.65
C LEU A 124 15.15 5.74 5.46
N VAL A 125 14.40 4.76 4.94
CA VAL A 125 14.95 3.45 4.54
C VAL A 125 16.01 3.64 3.46
N LYS A 126 15.70 4.42 2.42
CA LYS A 126 16.64 4.71 1.32
C LYS A 126 17.94 5.36 1.82
N HIS A 127 17.85 6.23 2.82
CA HIS A 127 19.01 6.88 3.44
C HIS A 127 19.66 6.05 4.57
N GLY A 128 19.12 4.87 4.90
CA GLY A 128 19.61 4.02 5.99
C GLY A 128 19.50 4.67 7.38
N SER A 129 18.58 5.61 7.56
CA SER A 129 18.42 6.41 8.79
C SER A 129 17.61 5.65 9.84
N VAL A 130 18.21 4.60 10.40
CA VAL A 130 17.53 3.69 11.35
C VAL A 130 17.08 4.44 12.59
N GLU A 131 17.90 5.28 13.20
CA GLU A 131 17.58 5.98 14.45
C GLU A 131 16.34 6.89 14.34
N GLU A 132 16.13 7.47 13.15
CA GLU A 132 14.94 8.26 12.86
C GLU A 132 13.69 7.39 12.73
N LEU A 133 13.79 6.27 12.01
CA LEU A 133 12.71 5.28 11.91
C LEU A 133 12.31 4.75 13.29
N ILE A 134 13.29 4.47 14.17
CA ILE A 134 13.04 4.06 15.55
C ILE A 134 12.20 5.11 16.27
N ARG A 135 12.63 6.37 16.25
CA ARG A 135 11.92 7.43 16.96
C ARG A 135 10.49 7.63 16.47
N ARG A 136 10.28 7.50 15.15
CA ARG A 136 8.95 7.58 14.55
C ARG A 136 8.06 6.39 14.92
N ALA A 137 8.58 5.17 14.82
CA ALA A 137 7.88 3.97 15.26
C ALA A 137 7.48 4.06 16.74
N ASP A 138 8.41 4.50 17.60
CA ASP A 138 8.17 4.71 19.03
C ASP A 138 7.13 5.82 19.32
N SER A 139 6.92 6.74 18.38
CA SER A 139 5.89 7.77 18.44
C SER A 139 4.52 7.33 17.89
N GLY A 140 4.40 6.09 17.40
CA GLY A 140 3.17 5.52 16.86
C GLY A 140 2.99 5.67 15.36
N ASP A 141 4.06 5.93 14.59
CA ASP A 141 4.00 5.91 13.13
C ASP A 141 4.04 4.45 12.61
N ASP A 142 2.89 3.95 12.20
CA ASP A 142 2.70 2.58 11.70
C ASP A 142 3.53 2.26 10.45
N HIS A 143 3.79 3.25 9.59
CA HIS A 143 4.61 3.05 8.38
C HIS A 143 6.08 2.97 8.78
N ALA A 144 6.53 3.85 9.68
CA ALA A 144 7.88 3.77 10.21
C ALA A 144 8.13 2.44 10.94
N ASP A 145 7.18 1.94 11.74
CA ASP A 145 7.30 0.64 12.43
C ASP A 145 7.40 -0.52 11.42
N GLN A 146 6.61 -0.49 10.35
CA GLN A 146 6.70 -1.48 9.27
C GLN A 146 8.07 -1.43 8.57
N CYS A 147 8.47 -0.26 8.08
CA CYS A 147 9.75 -0.08 7.37
C CYS A 147 10.95 -0.45 8.25
N LEU A 148 10.89 -0.14 9.54
CA LEU A 148 11.91 -0.49 10.52
C LEU A 148 12.00 -2.01 10.73
N ALA A 149 10.88 -2.71 10.83
CA ALA A 149 10.86 -4.17 10.95
C ALA A 149 11.49 -4.84 9.71
N GLU A 150 11.09 -4.41 8.52
CA GLU A 150 11.64 -4.91 7.25
C GLU A 150 13.15 -4.63 7.14
N LEU A 151 13.58 -3.40 7.43
CA LEU A 151 15.00 -3.02 7.37
C LEU A 151 15.87 -3.81 8.37
N LEU A 152 15.37 -4.05 9.59
CA LEU A 152 16.09 -4.86 10.57
C LEU A 152 16.22 -6.32 10.12
N ALA A 153 15.19 -6.88 9.48
CA ALA A 153 15.24 -8.23 8.92
C ALA A 153 16.24 -8.34 7.78
N ASP A 154 16.22 -7.38 6.85
CA ASP A 154 17.15 -7.32 5.72
C ASP A 154 18.61 -7.16 6.16
N GLN A 155 18.84 -6.43 7.27
CA GLN A 155 20.16 -6.28 7.88
C GLN A 155 20.56 -7.48 8.78
N GLY A 156 19.68 -8.47 8.97
CA GLY A 156 19.92 -9.62 9.84
C GLY A 156 19.99 -9.26 11.34
N ARG A 157 19.42 -8.13 11.76
CA ARG A 157 19.42 -7.63 13.15
C ARG A 157 18.30 -8.28 13.97
N ILE A 158 18.35 -9.60 14.06
CA ILE A 158 17.29 -10.43 14.66
C ILE A 158 17.10 -10.13 16.15
N ASP A 159 18.18 -9.85 16.89
CA ASP A 159 18.11 -9.49 18.31
C ASP A 159 17.27 -8.22 18.55
N GLU A 160 17.34 -7.26 17.63
CA GLU A 160 16.57 -6.02 17.72
C GLU A 160 15.11 -6.21 17.33
N LEU A 161 14.83 -7.08 16.35
CA LEU A 161 13.46 -7.52 16.06
C LEU A 161 12.83 -8.21 17.27
N TYR A 162 13.57 -9.09 17.95
CA TYR A 162 13.11 -9.71 19.19
C TYR A 162 12.83 -8.68 20.27
N ALA A 163 13.76 -7.75 20.51
CA ALA A 163 13.58 -6.71 21.51
C ALA A 163 12.29 -5.92 21.25
N ARG A 164 12.04 -5.51 20.00
CA ARG A 164 10.86 -4.73 19.60
C ARG A 164 9.56 -5.53 19.65
N ALA A 165 9.58 -6.78 19.20
CA ALA A 165 8.42 -7.67 19.34
C ALA A 165 8.04 -7.83 20.81
N ASN A 166 9.02 -7.97 21.70
CA ASN A 166 8.80 -8.08 23.15
C ASN A 166 8.32 -6.77 23.79
N THR A 167 8.63 -5.60 23.22
CA THR A 167 8.05 -4.32 23.66
C THR A 167 6.66 -4.06 23.09
N GLY A 168 6.14 -4.95 22.23
CA GLY A 168 4.78 -4.88 21.70
C GLY A 168 4.65 -4.36 20.26
N SER A 169 5.75 -4.25 19.49
CA SER A 169 5.65 -3.98 18.05
C SER A 169 5.14 -5.24 17.34
N GLU A 170 3.89 -5.16 16.88
CA GLU A 170 3.26 -6.24 16.12
C GLU A 170 3.95 -6.44 14.77
N ARG A 171 4.40 -5.36 14.11
CA ARG A 171 5.12 -5.46 12.84
C ARG A 171 6.44 -6.20 12.99
N CYS A 172 7.21 -5.89 14.04
CA CYS A 172 8.44 -6.61 14.33
C CYS A 172 8.16 -8.10 14.64
N ALA A 173 7.08 -8.41 15.36
CA ALA A 173 6.70 -9.79 15.66
C ALA A 173 6.32 -10.59 14.40
N SER A 174 5.53 -10.00 13.50
CA SER A 174 5.18 -10.63 12.21
C SER A 174 6.40 -10.88 11.34
N VAL A 175 7.25 -9.86 11.15
CA VAL A 175 8.46 -10.01 10.33
C VAL A 175 9.43 -11.03 10.95
N LEU A 176 9.62 -11.00 12.26
CA LEU A 176 10.43 -11.96 12.98
C LEU A 176 9.91 -13.40 12.80
N ALA A 177 8.60 -13.61 12.91
CA ALA A 177 7.99 -14.91 12.68
C ALA A 177 8.26 -15.43 11.26
N GLU A 178 8.19 -14.57 10.24
CA GLU A 178 8.54 -14.97 8.88
C GLU A 178 10.02 -15.33 8.73
N VAL A 179 10.93 -14.55 9.32
CA VAL A 179 12.38 -14.84 9.27
C VAL A 179 12.69 -16.18 9.94
N LEU A 180 12.10 -16.44 11.11
CA LEU A 180 12.24 -17.71 11.81
C LEU A 180 11.67 -18.88 11.01
N ALA A 181 10.52 -18.68 10.35
CA ALA A 181 9.92 -19.67 9.46
C ALA A 181 10.79 -19.99 8.24
N ARG A 182 11.50 -19.00 7.68
CA ARG A 182 12.48 -19.22 6.59
C ARG A 182 13.68 -20.05 7.04
N SER A 183 13.93 -20.12 8.36
CA SER A 183 14.99 -20.93 8.98
C SER A 183 14.47 -22.22 9.61
N ASP A 184 13.22 -22.61 9.31
CA ASP A 184 12.51 -23.78 9.87
C ASP A 184 12.33 -23.76 11.41
N SER A 185 12.54 -22.60 12.06
CA SER A 185 12.32 -22.37 13.50
C SER A 185 10.86 -22.02 13.81
N TYR A 186 9.93 -22.84 13.34
CA TYR A 186 8.50 -22.52 13.43
C TYR A 186 7.94 -22.48 14.87
N ASN A 187 8.50 -23.26 15.79
CA ASN A 187 8.14 -23.18 17.21
C ASN A 187 8.37 -21.79 17.78
N GLU A 188 9.50 -21.19 17.42
CA GLU A 188 9.87 -19.85 17.87
C GLU A 188 9.01 -18.80 17.18
N ALA A 189 8.73 -18.97 15.87
CA ALA A 189 7.82 -18.11 15.13
C ALA A 189 6.41 -18.07 15.76
N ILE A 190 5.84 -19.23 16.09
CA ILE A 190 4.54 -19.38 16.76
C ILE A 190 4.58 -18.73 18.16
N ALA A 191 5.68 -18.92 18.91
CA ALA A 191 5.83 -18.36 20.24
C ALA A 191 5.86 -16.81 20.23
N VAL A 192 6.50 -16.20 19.22
CA VAL A 192 6.57 -14.74 19.06
C VAL A 192 5.19 -14.13 18.76
N LEU A 193 4.32 -14.83 18.03
CA LEU A 193 3.00 -14.31 17.64
C LEU A 193 1.92 -14.47 18.72
N ARG A 194 2.05 -15.46 19.61
CA ARG A 194 1.04 -15.79 20.63
C ARG A 194 0.61 -14.62 21.54
N PRO A 195 1.48 -13.70 21.99
CA PRO A 195 1.06 -12.54 22.80
C PRO A 195 0.10 -11.61 22.05
N PHE A 196 0.28 -11.45 20.74
CA PHE A 196 -0.54 -10.57 19.90
C PHE A 196 -1.90 -11.18 19.57
N MET A 197 -1.97 -12.52 19.52
CA MET A 197 -3.23 -13.26 19.43
C MET A 197 -4.15 -12.98 20.63
N ALA A 198 -3.59 -13.00 21.83
CA ALA A 198 -4.34 -12.68 23.05
C ALA A 198 -4.84 -11.22 23.07
N GLY A 199 -4.14 -10.33 22.36
CA GLY A 199 -4.54 -8.94 22.14
C GLY A 199 -5.60 -8.74 21.06
N GLY A 200 -5.99 -9.79 20.33
CA GLY A 200 -6.99 -9.72 19.26
C GLY A 200 -6.49 -9.21 17.91
N SER A 201 -5.17 -9.24 17.67
CA SER A 201 -4.65 -8.88 16.35
C SER A 201 -5.05 -9.90 15.29
N VAL A 202 -5.73 -9.41 14.25
CA VAL A 202 -6.09 -10.21 13.06
C VAL A 202 -4.87 -10.56 12.23
N ARG A 203 -3.89 -9.64 12.09
CA ARG A 203 -2.69 -9.92 11.28
C ARG A 203 -1.80 -10.94 11.95
N ALA A 204 -1.64 -10.88 13.27
CA ALA A 204 -0.93 -11.91 14.01
C ALA A 204 -1.62 -13.27 13.85
N ALA A 205 -2.96 -13.30 13.81
CA ALA A 205 -3.74 -14.52 13.57
C ALA A 205 -3.45 -15.11 12.19
N ASP A 206 -3.49 -14.30 11.14
CA ASP A 206 -3.22 -14.78 9.79
C ASP A 206 -1.80 -15.37 9.67
N HIS A 207 -0.80 -14.71 10.26
CA HIS A 207 0.58 -15.23 10.27
C HIS A 207 0.69 -16.50 11.11
N PHE A 208 0.06 -16.55 12.28
CA PHE A 208 0.07 -17.72 13.16
C PHE A 208 -0.53 -18.95 12.48
N ILE A 209 -1.70 -18.78 11.85
CA ILE A 209 -2.38 -19.84 11.11
C ILE A 209 -1.56 -20.28 9.89
N SER A 210 -0.94 -19.34 9.17
CA SER A 210 -0.02 -19.66 8.08
C SER A 210 1.16 -20.52 8.57
N MET A 211 1.72 -20.23 9.74
CA MET A 211 2.81 -21.04 10.31
C MET A 211 2.33 -22.45 10.69
N LEU A 212 1.17 -22.59 11.32
CA LEU A 212 0.62 -23.91 11.67
C LEU A 212 0.39 -24.79 10.43
N LEU A 213 -0.09 -24.20 9.33
CA LEU A 213 -0.24 -24.89 8.05
C LEU A 213 1.10 -25.37 7.49
N ARG A 214 2.13 -24.51 7.52
CA ARG A 214 3.46 -24.84 7.00
C ARG A 214 4.15 -25.95 7.81
N CYS A 215 3.81 -26.10 9.09
CA CYS A 215 4.34 -27.14 9.97
C CYS A 215 3.46 -28.39 10.06
N GLU A 216 2.34 -28.44 9.34
CA GLU A 216 1.36 -29.53 9.38
C GLU A 216 0.86 -29.83 10.81
N ARG A 217 0.68 -28.79 11.65
CA ARG A 217 0.21 -28.92 13.05
C ARG A 217 -1.31 -28.88 13.16
N GLU A 218 -1.94 -29.95 12.71
CA GLU A 218 -3.40 -30.05 12.65
C GLU A 218 -4.07 -29.97 14.03
N GLU A 219 -3.50 -30.62 15.06
CA GLU A 219 -4.07 -30.57 16.42
C GLU A 219 -4.11 -29.15 17.01
N GLU A 220 -3.06 -28.37 16.76
CA GLU A 220 -3.02 -26.96 17.19
C GLU A 220 -3.96 -26.10 16.34
N LEU A 221 -4.09 -26.39 15.04
CA LEU A 221 -5.02 -25.71 14.15
C LEU A 221 -6.49 -25.96 14.52
N ASP A 222 -6.84 -27.19 14.91
CA ASP A 222 -8.17 -27.55 15.41
C ASP A 222 -8.49 -26.81 16.72
N ALA A 223 -7.51 -26.67 17.61
CA ALA A 223 -7.66 -25.89 18.84
C ALA A 223 -7.95 -24.40 18.53
N GLU A 224 -7.30 -23.83 17.52
CA GLU A 224 -7.55 -22.45 17.09
C GLU A 224 -8.92 -22.26 16.42
N VAL A 225 -9.40 -23.27 15.68
CA VAL A 225 -10.78 -23.27 15.17
C VAL A 225 -11.78 -23.24 16.33
N ALA A 226 -11.56 -24.03 17.37
CA ALA A 226 -12.39 -24.04 18.57
C ALA A 226 -12.31 -22.71 19.35
N ALA A 227 -11.16 -22.04 19.33
CA ALA A 227 -10.96 -20.72 19.92
C ALA A 227 -11.61 -19.59 19.12
N GLY A 228 -12.05 -19.84 17.88
CA GLY A 228 -12.66 -18.83 17.00
C GLY A 228 -11.64 -17.88 16.37
N THR A 229 -10.38 -18.30 16.26
CA THR A 229 -9.32 -17.51 15.65
C THR A 229 -9.63 -17.20 14.18
N PRO A 230 -9.60 -15.91 13.76
CA PRO A 230 -9.83 -15.54 12.37
C PRO A 230 -8.94 -16.35 11.41
N GLY A 231 -9.52 -16.82 10.30
CA GLY A 231 -8.79 -17.58 9.28
C GLY A 231 -8.56 -19.08 9.58
N ALA A 232 -8.71 -19.54 10.82
CA ALA A 232 -8.42 -20.92 11.22
C ALA A 232 -9.29 -21.97 10.50
N VAL A 233 -10.59 -21.68 10.33
CA VAL A 233 -11.54 -22.59 9.64
C VAL A 233 -11.16 -22.78 8.17
N HIS A 234 -10.82 -21.70 7.48
CA HIS A 234 -10.42 -21.77 6.08
C HIS A 234 -9.11 -22.54 5.92
N ALA A 235 -8.14 -22.27 6.80
CA ALA A 235 -6.87 -22.97 6.84
C ALA A 235 -7.04 -24.49 7.03
N LEU A 236 -7.84 -24.92 8.01
CA LEU A 236 -8.09 -26.34 8.23
C LEU A 236 -8.68 -27.02 6.99
N SER A 237 -9.65 -26.38 6.33
CA SER A 237 -10.25 -26.91 5.10
C SER A 237 -9.23 -27.08 3.96
N THR A 238 -8.27 -26.17 3.84
CA THR A 238 -7.19 -26.27 2.83
C THR A 238 -6.23 -27.42 3.14
N ALA A 239 -5.90 -27.65 4.41
CA ALA A 239 -5.04 -28.77 4.82
C ALA A 239 -5.69 -30.13 4.53
N THR A 240 -6.98 -30.29 4.84
CA THR A 240 -7.71 -31.55 4.59
C THR A 240 -7.86 -31.82 3.08
N THR A 241 -8.20 -30.79 2.30
CA THR A 241 -8.41 -30.92 0.84
C THR A 241 -7.11 -31.21 0.10
N GLY A 242 -5.99 -30.60 0.51
CA GLY A 242 -4.67 -30.88 -0.08
C GLY A 242 -4.21 -32.34 0.14
N ARG A 243 -4.71 -32.99 1.20
CA ARG A 243 -4.42 -34.39 1.51
C ARG A 243 -5.15 -35.35 0.58
N ASP A 244 -6.44 -35.13 0.34
CA ASP A 244 -7.26 -35.97 -0.55
C ASP A 244 -6.75 -35.95 -2.01
N VAL A 245 -6.16 -34.83 -2.45
CA VAL A 245 -5.52 -34.71 -3.77
C VAL A 245 -4.15 -35.41 -3.83
N ARG A 246 -3.35 -35.38 -2.76
CA ARG A 246 -2.05 -36.07 -2.72
C ARG A 246 -2.20 -37.60 -2.66
N VAL A 247 -3.25 -38.10 -2.01
CA VAL A 247 -3.57 -39.52 -1.93
C VAL A 247 -4.12 -40.07 -3.26
N SER A 248 -4.81 -39.26 -4.07
CA SER A 248 -5.38 -39.67 -5.36
C SER A 248 -4.45 -39.55 -6.58
N GLY A 249 -3.25 -38.96 -6.42
CA GLY A 249 -2.25 -38.79 -7.49
C GLY A 249 -1.06 -39.74 -7.42
N SER A 250 -1.10 -40.80 -6.58
CA SER A 250 0.00 -41.75 -6.38
C SER A 250 -0.29 -43.17 -6.94
N ASP A 251 -1.32 -43.33 -7.77
CA ASP A 251 -1.62 -44.57 -8.53
C ASP A 251 -1.26 -44.41 -10.02
#